data_AF-A0A5R9QQX5-F1
#
_entry.id   AF-A0A5R9QQX5-F1
#
_cell.length_a   1.000
_cell.length_b   1.000
_cell.length_c   1.000
_cell.angle_alpha   90.00
_cell.angle_beta   90.00
_cell.angle_gamma   90.00
#
_symmetry.space_group_name_H-M   'P 1'
#
loop_
_entity.id
_entity.type
_entity.pdbx_description
1 polymer ?
#
loop_
_entity_poly.entity_id
_entity_poly.type
_entity_poly.pdbx_seq_one_letter_code
_entity_poly.pdbx_strand_id
1 'polypeptide(L)'
;MQLKPLIAALLIGTAAIAGCQQEHKPAAAQPATTTRSEAATSASSDASVRLNLPALPIIRNAVFSLVPAFDGKRDPQIMAQICGLARGELTQGQVNAFLGQRSIDPAKLPSTGHPLSLLVNGDKAAQTSACAAYLATSVMLAPDASEYMKSVTVTDKAPADNAKAKVKPATKPESRTVQQLDTAALSQVLPVKLAVARANADIFALIASQLQSRPGLTLGEYRKQAMQLFARLAPVYLERVKAQVPKGVRFDMVRLDGGAMVFRGSDGSFFEFDGNNLRLTQSDVMWFGEGKLMGQDYALNVAYFDPEVGKLLAP
;
A
#
# COMPACT_ATOMS: atom_id res chain seq x y z
N MET A 1 -32.41 -27.36 12.09
CA MET A 1 -33.69 -27.53 11.35
C MET A 1 -34.47 -26.24 11.54
N GLN A 2 -34.84 -25.42 10.56
CA GLN A 2 -35.14 -25.67 9.16
C GLN A 2 -34.58 -24.54 8.26
N LEU A 3 -34.07 -24.93 7.09
CA LEU A 3 -33.98 -24.10 5.89
C LEU A 3 -35.40 -23.93 5.30
N LYS A 4 -35.67 -22.81 4.60
CA LYS A 4 -35.80 -22.75 3.13
C LYS A 4 -36.38 -21.40 2.60
N PRO A 5 -36.25 -21.13 1.28
CA PRO A 5 -35.99 -19.81 0.69
C PRO A 5 -37.07 -19.34 -0.30
N LEU A 6 -36.87 -18.17 -0.90
CA LEU A 6 -37.50 -17.69 -2.15
C LEU A 6 -36.38 -16.92 -2.90
N ILE A 7 -35.78 -17.39 -4.01
CA ILE A 7 -36.25 -17.63 -5.39
C ILE A 7 -36.70 -16.35 -6.15
N ALA A 8 -35.76 -15.90 -7.00
CA ALA A 8 -35.83 -15.57 -8.44
C ALA A 8 -36.71 -14.44 -9.03
N ALA A 9 -36.06 -13.58 -9.83
CA ALA A 9 -36.34 -13.19 -11.23
C ALA A 9 -35.30 -12.09 -11.60
N LEU A 10 -34.40 -12.16 -12.59
CA LEU A 10 -34.43 -12.47 -14.03
C LEU A 10 -35.19 -11.44 -14.88
N LEU A 11 -34.44 -10.59 -15.60
CA LEU A 11 -34.79 -9.80 -16.81
C LEU A 11 -33.44 -9.23 -17.32
N ILE A 12 -32.73 -9.85 -18.27
CA ILE A 12 -32.91 -9.86 -19.73
C ILE A 12 -33.24 -8.47 -20.30
N GLY A 13 -32.26 -7.90 -21.01
CA GLY A 13 -32.40 -6.74 -21.88
C GLY A 13 -31.26 -6.73 -22.90
N THR A 14 -31.49 -7.38 -24.03
CA THR A 14 -30.64 -7.43 -25.24
C THR A 14 -30.96 -6.30 -26.22
N ALA A 15 -29.99 -6.04 -27.12
CA ALA A 15 -30.06 -5.24 -28.36
C ALA A 15 -29.96 -3.71 -28.19
N ALA A 16 -29.31 -2.93 -29.07
CA ALA A 16 -28.90 -3.18 -30.44
C ALA A 16 -27.62 -2.40 -30.80
N ILE A 17 -26.93 -2.94 -31.81
CA ILE A 17 -25.77 -2.40 -32.52
C ILE A 17 -26.31 -1.42 -33.57
N ALA A 18 -25.71 -0.24 -33.69
CA ALA A 18 -25.83 0.60 -34.87
C ALA A 18 -24.45 1.17 -35.21
N GLY A 19 -23.83 0.60 -36.24
CA GLY A 19 -22.68 1.20 -36.92
C GLY A 19 -23.16 2.24 -37.94
N CYS A 20 -22.33 3.26 -38.15
CA CYS A 20 -22.34 4.06 -39.36
C CYS A 20 -20.89 4.17 -39.85
N GLN A 21 -20.61 3.36 -40.87
CA GLN A 21 -19.47 3.44 -41.77
C GLN A 21 -19.59 4.72 -42.61
N GLN A 22 -18.51 5.49 -42.72
CA GLN A 22 -18.39 6.52 -43.73
C GLN A 22 -17.06 6.32 -44.47
N GLU A 23 -17.18 5.69 -45.65
CA GLU A 23 -16.13 5.57 -46.64
C GLU A 23 -15.99 6.90 -47.39
N HIS A 24 -14.79 7.50 -47.44
CA HIS A 24 -14.41 8.45 -48.48
C HIS A 24 -12.96 8.22 -48.95
N LYS A 25 -12.90 7.48 -50.07
CA LYS A 25 -12.04 7.57 -51.26
C LYS A 25 -10.61 8.16 -51.14
N PRO A 26 -9.56 7.42 -51.56
CA PRO A 26 -8.20 7.93 -51.68
C PRO A 26 -7.99 8.64 -53.02
N ALA A 27 -7.28 9.76 -53.02
CA ALA A 27 -6.78 10.44 -54.22
C ALA A 27 -5.25 10.35 -54.28
N ALA A 28 -4.78 10.14 -55.50
CA ALA A 28 -3.43 9.79 -55.91
C ALA A 28 -2.31 10.77 -55.52
N ALA A 29 -1.13 10.20 -55.36
CA ALA A 29 0.17 10.87 -55.30
C ALA A 29 0.61 11.40 -56.67
N GLN A 30 1.37 12.50 -56.68
CA GLN A 30 2.55 12.74 -57.54
C GLN A 30 3.37 13.95 -57.01
N PRO A 31 4.66 14.10 -57.39
CA PRO A 31 5.70 14.60 -56.50
C PRO A 31 6.33 15.96 -56.87
N ALA A 32 7.23 16.38 -55.99
CA ALA A 32 8.37 17.29 -56.15
C ALA A 32 8.10 18.81 -56.11
N THR A 33 8.58 19.45 -55.03
CA THR A 33 9.63 20.48 -55.16
C THR A 33 10.28 20.80 -53.81
N THR A 34 11.59 20.79 -53.85
CA THR A 34 12.55 21.24 -52.85
C THR A 34 12.37 22.73 -52.57
N THR A 35 12.20 23.12 -51.31
CA THR A 35 12.56 24.46 -50.84
C THR A 35 13.15 24.34 -49.45
N ARG A 36 14.49 24.38 -49.43
CA ARG A 36 15.32 24.47 -48.23
C ARG A 36 15.15 25.88 -47.66
N SER A 37 14.28 26.02 -46.66
CA SER A 37 14.25 27.21 -45.81
C SER A 37 15.01 26.89 -44.53
N GLU A 38 16.27 27.31 -44.50
CA GLU A 38 17.07 27.47 -43.30
C GLU A 38 16.38 28.53 -42.41
N ALA A 39 15.41 28.07 -41.62
CA ALA A 39 15.06 28.74 -40.38
C ALA A 39 15.93 28.07 -39.32
N ALA A 40 17.04 28.74 -38.99
CA ALA A 40 17.85 28.42 -37.82
C ALA A 40 16.93 28.47 -36.59
N THR A 41 16.45 27.31 -36.17
CA THR A 41 15.91 27.12 -34.84
C THR A 41 17.09 27.37 -33.90
N SER A 42 17.18 28.59 -33.37
CA SER A 42 17.93 28.86 -32.16
C SER A 42 17.40 27.90 -31.10
N ALA A 43 18.06 26.75 -30.98
CA ALA A 43 17.88 25.84 -29.87
C ALA A 43 18.24 26.65 -28.62
N SER A 44 17.20 27.14 -27.95
CA SER A 44 17.30 27.66 -26.59
C SER A 44 18.01 26.59 -25.77
N SER A 45 19.27 26.86 -25.44
CA SER A 45 20.11 26.02 -24.61
C SER A 45 19.72 26.15 -23.15
N ASP A 46 18.43 26.02 -22.84
CA ASP A 46 17.97 25.75 -21.49
C ASP A 46 17.87 24.23 -21.31
N ALA A 47 19.02 23.58 -21.54
CA ALA A 47 19.16 22.14 -21.45
C ALA A 47 19.26 21.76 -19.96
N SER A 48 18.13 21.85 -19.25
CA SER A 48 18.01 21.25 -17.91
C SER A 48 18.46 19.79 -18.01
N VAL A 49 19.51 19.40 -17.27
CA VAL A 49 19.97 18.00 -17.25
C VAL A 49 18.87 17.16 -16.62
N ARG A 50 18.29 16.26 -17.42
CA ARG A 50 17.16 15.41 -17.03
C ARG A 50 17.60 14.00 -16.75
N LEU A 51 17.10 13.42 -15.65
CA LEU A 51 17.35 12.02 -15.28
C LEU A 51 16.05 11.22 -15.30
N ASN A 52 16.14 9.97 -15.74
CA ASN A 52 15.03 9.03 -15.63
C ASN A 52 15.14 8.31 -14.28
N LEU A 53 14.22 8.63 -13.35
CA LEU A 53 14.18 8.05 -12.02
C LEU A 53 12.95 7.14 -11.86
N PRO A 54 13.04 6.01 -11.13
CA PRO A 54 11.88 5.17 -10.87
C PRO A 54 10.84 5.92 -10.02
N ALA A 55 9.56 5.83 -10.41
CA ALA A 55 8.47 6.53 -9.73
C ALA A 55 8.20 5.98 -8.31
N LEU A 56 8.39 4.68 -8.10
CA LEU A 56 8.06 4.00 -6.86
C LEU A 56 8.65 4.65 -5.60
N PRO A 57 9.97 4.91 -5.48
CA PRO A 57 10.52 5.57 -4.29
C PRO A 57 9.95 6.98 -4.05
N ILE A 58 9.65 7.72 -5.13
CA ILE A 58 9.08 9.08 -5.02
C ILE A 58 7.66 9.02 -4.46
N ILE A 59 6.84 8.09 -4.97
CA ILE A 59 5.47 7.88 -4.51
C ILE A 59 5.46 7.37 -3.06
N ARG A 60 6.31 6.38 -2.72
CA ARG A 60 6.43 5.87 -1.34
C ARG A 60 6.71 7.00 -0.36
N ASN A 61 7.73 7.82 -0.63
CA ASN A 61 8.10 8.93 0.23
C ASN A 61 6.98 9.97 0.37
N ALA A 62 6.26 10.25 -0.73
CA ALA A 62 5.10 11.13 -0.70
C ALA A 62 3.98 10.59 0.20
N VAL A 63 3.67 9.30 0.09
CA VAL A 63 2.63 8.65 0.91
C VAL A 63 3.05 8.54 2.37
N PHE A 64 4.31 8.23 2.68
CA PHE A 64 4.84 8.28 4.05
C PHE A 64 4.68 9.66 4.68
N SER A 65 4.85 10.73 3.91
CA SER A 65 4.72 12.11 4.40
C SER A 65 3.26 12.50 4.74
N LEU A 66 2.27 11.71 4.31
CA LEU A 66 0.86 11.92 4.65
C LEU A 66 0.45 11.28 5.98
N VAL A 67 1.29 10.44 6.58
CA VAL A 67 1.00 9.82 7.87
C VAL A 67 1.30 10.83 8.99
N PRO A 68 0.31 11.22 9.81
CA PRO A 68 0.55 12.10 10.93
C PRO A 68 1.56 11.48 11.91
N ALA A 69 2.48 12.31 12.38
CA ALA A 69 3.40 11.97 13.46
C ALA A 69 2.97 12.68 14.75
N PHE A 70 3.02 11.95 15.85
CA PHE A 70 2.74 12.40 17.21
C PHE A 70 4.04 12.29 17.99
N ASP A 71 4.59 13.42 18.43
CA ASP A 71 5.93 13.51 19.04
C ASP A 71 7.04 12.88 18.16
N GLY A 72 6.94 13.09 16.85
CA GLY A 72 7.87 12.55 15.87
C GLY A 72 7.72 11.04 15.61
N LYS A 73 6.73 10.38 16.22
CA LYS A 73 6.49 8.95 16.08
C LYS A 73 5.10 8.64 15.54
N ARG A 74 4.95 7.46 14.94
CA ARG A 74 3.66 6.92 14.55
C ARG A 74 2.99 6.31 15.78
N ASP A 75 1.75 6.69 16.07
CA ASP A 75 0.95 6.11 17.16
C ASP A 75 -0.22 5.29 16.58
N PRO A 76 -0.19 3.94 16.67
CA PRO A 76 -1.26 3.08 16.18
C PRO A 76 -2.61 3.33 16.85
N GLN A 77 -2.63 3.71 18.13
CA GLN A 77 -3.87 3.93 18.88
C GLN A 77 -4.53 5.23 18.43
N ILE A 78 -3.77 6.28 18.19
CA ILE A 78 -4.30 7.53 17.60
C ILE A 78 -4.80 7.27 16.18
N MET A 79 -4.00 6.57 15.37
CA MET A 79 -4.37 6.31 13.98
C MET A 79 -5.60 5.40 13.85
N ALA A 80 -5.84 4.50 14.81
CA ALA A 80 -7.09 3.75 14.91
C ALA A 80 -8.30 4.70 15.08
N GLN A 81 -8.17 5.76 15.87
CA GLN A 81 -9.24 6.77 16.02
C GLN A 81 -9.47 7.54 14.71
N ILE A 82 -8.40 8.01 14.06
CA ILE A 82 -8.49 8.72 12.77
C ILE A 82 -9.15 7.82 11.72
N CYS A 83 -8.72 6.56 11.61
CA CYS A 83 -9.32 5.60 10.68
C CYS A 83 -10.76 5.26 11.02
N GLY A 84 -11.13 5.18 12.31
CA GLY A 84 -12.51 4.98 12.73
C GLY A 84 -13.40 6.16 12.35
N LEU A 85 -12.93 7.40 12.53
CA LEU A 85 -13.63 8.61 12.06
C LEU A 85 -13.77 8.63 10.54
N ALA A 86 -12.69 8.31 9.80
CA ALA A 86 -12.68 8.30 8.34
C ALA A 86 -13.69 7.29 7.76
N ARG A 87 -13.83 6.12 8.40
CA ARG A 87 -14.77 5.07 7.98
C ARG A 87 -16.19 5.25 8.51
N GLY A 88 -16.43 6.23 9.38
CA GLY A 88 -17.72 6.42 10.05
C GLY A 88 -18.02 5.36 11.11
N GLU A 89 -17.02 4.58 11.53
CA GLU A 89 -17.14 3.56 12.58
C GLU A 89 -17.07 4.18 13.99
N LEU A 90 -16.46 5.36 14.10
CA LEU A 90 -16.39 6.14 15.33
C LEU A 90 -17.07 7.49 15.17
N THR A 91 -17.75 7.90 16.22
CA THR A 91 -18.32 9.24 16.38
C THR A 91 -17.32 10.19 17.05
N GLN A 92 -17.53 11.50 16.89
CA GLN A 92 -16.70 12.51 17.58
C GLN A 92 -16.77 12.34 19.11
N GLY A 93 -17.91 11.95 19.66
CA GLY A 93 -18.06 11.70 21.10
C GLY A 93 -17.18 10.56 21.61
N GLN A 94 -17.07 9.47 20.86
CA GLN A 94 -16.19 8.34 21.21
C GLN A 94 -14.71 8.74 21.16
N VAL A 95 -14.31 9.54 20.16
CA VAL A 95 -12.94 10.05 20.07
C VAL A 95 -12.64 11.04 21.19
N ASN A 96 -13.59 11.91 21.55
CA ASN A 96 -13.45 12.82 22.69
C ASN A 96 -13.29 12.05 24.01
N ALA A 97 -14.03 10.95 24.19
CA ALA A 97 -13.88 10.08 25.36
C ALA A 97 -12.49 9.43 25.42
N PHE A 98 -11.98 8.95 24.26
CA PHE A 98 -10.62 8.42 24.15
C PHE A 98 -9.56 9.47 24.50
N LEU A 99 -9.72 10.72 24.04
CA LEU A 99 -8.84 11.83 24.40
C LEU A 99 -8.90 12.14 25.91
N GLY A 100 -10.10 12.15 26.49
CA GLY A 100 -10.29 12.35 27.93
C GLY A 100 -9.61 11.27 28.79
N GLN A 101 -9.63 10.01 28.36
CA GLN A 101 -8.90 8.91 29.03
C GLN A 101 -7.37 9.14 29.04
N ARG A 102 -6.85 9.98 28.15
CA ARG A 102 -5.45 10.38 28.07
C ARG A 102 -5.17 11.73 28.72
N SER A 103 -6.12 12.28 29.47
CA SER A 103 -6.03 13.63 30.08
C SER A 103 -5.87 14.75 29.04
N ILE A 104 -6.41 14.56 27.83
CA ILE A 104 -6.39 15.56 26.76
C ILE A 104 -7.79 16.15 26.62
N ASP A 105 -7.91 17.47 26.77
CA ASP A 105 -9.16 18.21 26.60
C ASP A 105 -9.41 18.52 25.11
N PRO A 106 -10.42 17.90 24.46
CA PRO A 106 -10.69 18.12 23.04
C PRO A 106 -11.06 19.56 22.71
N ALA A 107 -11.65 20.31 23.65
CA ALA A 107 -12.07 21.69 23.43
C ALA A 107 -10.89 22.68 23.36
N LYS A 108 -9.72 22.28 23.90
CA LYS A 108 -8.49 23.08 23.89
C LYS A 108 -7.56 22.73 22.72
N LEU A 109 -7.85 21.67 21.97
CA LEU A 109 -7.06 21.30 20.81
C LEU A 109 -7.35 22.23 19.64
N PRO A 110 -6.34 22.81 18.99
CA PRO A 110 -6.57 23.64 17.81
C PRO A 110 -7.03 22.76 16.65
N SER A 111 -7.89 23.30 15.80
CA SER A 111 -8.43 22.61 14.61
C SER A 111 -7.40 22.36 13.51
N THR A 112 -6.25 23.05 13.56
CA THR A 112 -5.15 22.92 12.60
C THR A 112 -3.80 23.08 13.27
N GLY A 113 -2.74 22.55 12.65
CA GLY A 113 -1.35 22.79 13.06
C GLY A 113 -0.87 21.98 14.26
N HIS A 114 -1.75 21.26 14.95
CA HIS A 114 -1.39 20.35 16.04
C HIS A 114 -1.48 18.89 15.57
N PRO A 115 -0.61 17.98 16.05
CA PRO A 115 -0.64 16.56 15.67
C PRO A 115 -2.03 15.92 15.82
N LEU A 116 -2.73 16.24 16.91
CA LEU A 116 -4.07 15.72 17.22
C LEU A 116 -5.23 16.49 16.54
N SER A 117 -4.95 17.52 15.74
CA SER A 117 -6.00 18.33 15.10
C SER A 117 -6.98 17.49 14.27
N LEU A 118 -6.48 16.45 13.59
CA LEU A 118 -7.31 15.55 12.78
C LEU A 118 -8.35 14.78 13.58
N LEU A 119 -8.19 14.66 14.90
CA LEU A 119 -9.16 13.99 15.76
C LEU A 119 -10.37 14.86 16.10
N VAL A 120 -10.26 16.19 15.97
CA VAL A 120 -11.25 17.15 16.48
C VAL A 120 -11.78 18.12 15.43
N ASN A 121 -11.12 18.25 14.28
CA ASN A 121 -11.45 19.29 13.30
C ASN A 121 -12.57 18.94 12.31
N GLY A 122 -13.08 17.70 12.33
CA GLY A 122 -14.15 17.25 11.44
C GLY A 122 -13.77 17.10 9.96
N ASP A 123 -12.50 17.28 9.59
CA ASP A 123 -12.04 17.19 8.21
C ASP A 123 -11.99 15.73 7.74
N LYS A 124 -13.11 15.25 7.18
CA LYS A 124 -13.24 13.88 6.67
C LYS A 124 -12.28 13.57 5.55
N ALA A 125 -11.94 14.54 4.69
CA ALA A 125 -11.03 14.31 3.58
C ALA A 125 -9.60 14.09 4.09
N ALA A 126 -9.13 14.94 5.01
CA ALA A 126 -7.81 14.78 5.62
C ALA A 126 -7.73 13.52 6.50
N GLN A 127 -8.78 13.20 7.27
CA GLN A 127 -8.87 11.95 8.04
C GLN A 127 -8.78 10.71 7.12
N THR A 128 -9.49 10.74 5.99
CA THR A 128 -9.48 9.66 5.00
C THR A 128 -8.10 9.51 4.35
N SER A 129 -7.47 10.62 3.96
CA SER A 129 -6.11 10.63 3.42
C SER A 129 -5.09 10.07 4.42
N ALA A 130 -5.13 10.53 5.68
CA ALA A 130 -4.25 10.05 6.73
C ALA A 130 -4.45 8.56 7.01
N CYS A 131 -5.70 8.08 7.05
CA CYS A 131 -6.00 6.66 7.24
C CYS A 131 -5.49 5.80 6.07
N ALA A 132 -5.75 6.22 4.83
CA ALA A 132 -5.25 5.52 3.64
C ALA A 132 -3.72 5.46 3.62
N ALA A 133 -3.04 6.56 3.93
CA ALA A 133 -1.58 6.61 3.98
C ALA A 133 -1.02 5.71 5.09
N TYR A 134 -1.68 5.70 6.26
CA TYR A 134 -1.32 4.81 7.36
C TYR A 134 -1.43 3.35 6.95
N LEU A 135 -2.55 2.94 6.34
CA LEU A 135 -2.71 1.58 5.82
C LEU A 135 -1.66 1.26 4.75
N ALA A 136 -1.49 2.11 3.74
CA ALA A 136 -0.53 1.91 2.65
C ALA A 136 0.90 1.67 3.15
N THR A 137 1.33 2.43 4.14
CA THR A 137 2.69 2.33 4.69
C THR A 137 2.84 1.19 5.71
N SER A 138 1.75 0.64 6.26
CA SER A 138 1.79 -0.43 7.28
C SER A 138 2.46 -1.73 6.83
N VAL A 139 2.44 -2.02 5.53
CA VAL A 139 3.12 -3.20 4.92
C VAL A 139 4.56 -2.93 4.52
N MET A 140 5.01 -1.68 4.69
CA MET A 140 6.37 -1.22 4.36
C MET A 140 7.21 -0.95 5.61
N LEU A 141 6.71 -1.38 6.78
CA LEU A 141 7.38 -1.24 8.06
C LEU A 141 7.66 -2.62 8.64
N ALA A 142 8.72 -2.69 9.45
CA ALA A 142 9.04 -3.89 10.20
C ALA A 142 7.86 -4.30 11.10
N PRO A 143 7.42 -5.56 11.02
CA PRO A 143 6.43 -6.09 11.94
C PRO A 143 7.07 -6.30 13.31
N ASP A 144 6.26 -6.15 14.36
CA ASP A 144 6.62 -6.67 15.67
C ASP A 144 6.30 -8.18 15.69
N ALA A 145 7.34 -9.01 15.69
CA ALA A 145 7.17 -10.46 15.69
C ALA A 145 6.45 -10.96 16.95
N SER A 146 6.55 -10.24 18.07
CA SER A 146 5.93 -10.65 19.34
C SER A 146 4.40 -10.64 19.28
N GLU A 147 3.81 -9.81 18.42
CA GLU A 147 2.36 -9.76 18.18
C GLU A 147 1.79 -11.06 17.58
N TYR A 148 2.65 -11.90 16.99
CA TYR A 148 2.26 -13.13 16.30
C TYR A 148 2.81 -14.38 16.99
N MET A 149 3.30 -14.24 18.23
CA MET A 149 3.83 -15.34 19.03
C MET A 149 2.98 -15.54 20.28
N LYS A 150 2.74 -16.80 20.64
CA LYS A 150 2.06 -17.20 21.87
C LYS A 150 2.92 -18.19 22.65
N SER A 151 2.91 -18.03 23.97
CA SER A 151 3.57 -18.98 24.87
C SER A 151 2.69 -20.21 25.07
N VAL A 152 3.23 -21.38 24.75
CA VAL A 152 2.55 -22.66 24.92
C VAL A 152 3.39 -23.54 25.84
N THR A 153 2.76 -24.04 26.91
CA THR A 153 3.38 -25.03 27.78
C THR A 153 3.33 -26.39 27.09
N VAL A 154 4.50 -26.94 26.78
CA VAL A 154 4.64 -28.29 26.25
C VAL A 154 5.05 -29.18 27.42
N THR A 155 4.22 -30.18 27.69
CA THR A 155 4.56 -31.26 28.60
C THR A 155 5.13 -32.38 27.77
N ASP A 156 6.42 -32.68 27.96
CA ASP A 156 7.03 -33.80 27.25
C ASP A 156 6.36 -35.10 27.74
N LYS A 157 5.56 -35.74 26.86
CA LYS A 157 5.00 -37.06 27.15
C LYS A 157 6.15 -38.05 27.18
N ALA A 158 6.34 -38.72 28.32
CA ALA A 158 7.31 -39.82 28.45
C ALA A 158 7.08 -40.85 27.32
N PRO A 159 8.14 -41.47 26.76
CA PRO A 159 8.00 -42.48 25.73
C PRO A 159 7.09 -43.60 26.26
N ALA A 160 5.93 -43.75 25.65
CA ALA A 160 5.11 -44.93 25.85
C ALA A 160 5.74 -46.02 24.98
N ASP A 161 6.59 -46.86 25.56
CA ASP A 161 6.68 -48.25 25.11
C ASP A 161 7.32 -49.21 26.12
N ASN A 162 6.52 -50.26 26.37
CA ASN A 162 6.89 -51.65 26.64
C ASN A 162 7.40 -52.04 28.06
N ALA A 163 6.40 -52.42 28.88
CA ALA A 163 6.32 -53.65 29.68
C ALA A 163 7.60 -54.27 30.29
N LYS A 164 7.54 -54.40 31.63
CA LYS A 164 8.36 -55.24 32.53
C LYS A 164 9.66 -54.62 33.08
N ALA A 165 9.52 -53.55 33.85
CA ALA A 165 10.34 -53.36 35.05
C ALA A 165 9.57 -52.55 36.08
N LYS A 166 9.41 -53.08 37.30
CA LYS A 166 8.93 -52.31 38.46
C LYS A 166 10.03 -51.33 38.87
N VAL A 167 10.08 -50.18 38.21
CA VAL A 167 10.86 -49.02 38.68
C VAL A 167 9.87 -47.88 38.89
N LYS A 168 9.83 -47.33 40.11
CA LYS A 168 9.03 -46.15 40.45
C LYS A 168 9.47 -45.00 39.54
N PRO A 169 8.58 -44.36 38.75
CA PRO A 169 8.94 -43.17 38.02
C PRO A 169 9.04 -42.01 39.02
N ALA A 170 10.26 -41.55 39.28
CA ALA A 170 10.57 -40.47 40.23
C ALA A 170 10.79 -39.12 39.53
N THR A 171 10.34 -38.95 38.29
CA THR A 171 10.52 -37.69 37.56
C THR A 171 9.17 -37.13 37.15
N LYS A 172 8.78 -36.01 37.77
CA LYS A 172 7.62 -35.22 37.33
C LYS A 172 7.87 -34.83 35.87
N PRO A 173 6.85 -34.89 34.99
CA PRO A 173 7.01 -34.38 33.64
C PRO A 173 7.41 -32.91 33.71
N GLU A 174 8.59 -32.59 33.18
CA GLU A 174 9.04 -31.21 33.06
C GLU A 174 8.19 -30.51 32.01
N SER A 175 7.39 -29.56 32.47
CA SER A 175 6.65 -28.66 31.59
C SER A 175 7.57 -27.52 31.17
N ARG A 176 7.83 -27.38 29.86
CA ARG A 176 8.61 -26.27 29.30
C ARG A 176 7.72 -25.32 28.52
N THR A 177 7.93 -24.02 28.70
CA THR A 177 7.22 -22.98 27.93
C THR A 177 7.97 -22.73 26.64
N VAL A 178 7.31 -22.92 25.49
CA VAL A 178 7.85 -22.68 24.15
C VAL A 178 7.04 -21.59 23.47
N GLN A 179 7.71 -20.67 22.76
CA GLN A 179 7.02 -19.72 21.89
C GLN A 179 6.61 -20.41 20.59
N GLN A 180 5.33 -20.31 20.25
CA GLN A 180 4.75 -20.84 19.03
C GLN A 180 4.06 -19.72 18.25
N LEU A 181 3.98 -19.89 16.95
CA LEU A 181 3.27 -18.96 16.08
C LEU A 181 1.78 -18.94 16.43
N ASP A 182 1.22 -17.75 16.60
CA ASP A 182 -0.22 -17.57 16.74
C ASP A 182 -0.90 -17.60 15.37
N THR A 183 -1.26 -18.82 14.96
CA THR A 183 -1.93 -19.07 13.68
C THR A 183 -3.30 -18.37 13.59
N ALA A 184 -3.98 -18.13 14.71
CA ALA A 184 -5.27 -17.44 14.71
C ALA A 184 -5.06 -15.94 14.41
N ALA A 185 -4.11 -15.30 15.10
CA ALA A 185 -3.74 -13.91 14.83
C ALA A 185 -3.28 -13.71 13.38
N LEU A 186 -2.43 -14.61 12.87
CA LEU A 186 -1.98 -14.56 11.49
C LEU A 186 -3.11 -14.74 10.46
N SER A 187 -4.06 -15.63 10.73
CA SER A 187 -5.20 -15.84 9.82
C SER A 187 -6.05 -14.58 9.61
N GLN A 188 -6.04 -13.65 10.59
CA GLN A 188 -6.73 -12.37 10.51
C GLN A 188 -5.90 -11.29 9.80
N VAL A 189 -4.57 -11.28 10.00
CA VAL A 189 -3.70 -10.18 9.55
C VAL A 189 -3.12 -10.40 8.16
N LEU A 190 -2.73 -11.63 7.80
CA LEU A 190 -2.08 -11.90 6.51
C LEU A 190 -2.95 -11.55 5.29
N PRO A 191 -4.27 -11.88 5.26
CA PRO A 191 -5.14 -11.46 4.16
C PRO A 191 -5.18 -9.94 3.99
N VAL A 192 -5.17 -9.19 5.09
CA VAL A 192 -5.20 -7.73 5.10
C VAL A 192 -3.88 -7.16 4.60
N LYS A 193 -2.72 -7.68 5.06
CA LYS A 193 -1.40 -7.25 4.57
C LYS A 193 -1.25 -7.49 3.07
N LEU A 194 -1.72 -8.64 2.57
CA LEU A 194 -1.72 -8.92 1.13
C LEU A 194 -2.63 -7.94 0.37
N ALA A 195 -3.84 -7.69 0.87
CA ALA A 195 -4.78 -6.75 0.24
C ALA A 195 -4.21 -5.32 0.19
N VAL A 196 -3.56 -4.86 1.26
CA VAL A 196 -2.88 -3.56 1.31
C VAL A 196 -1.74 -3.50 0.30
N ALA A 197 -0.91 -4.54 0.19
CA ALA A 197 0.19 -4.58 -0.78
C ALA A 197 -0.30 -4.57 -2.23
N ARG A 198 -1.39 -5.30 -2.54
CA ARG A 198 -2.04 -5.26 -3.85
C ARG A 198 -2.64 -3.88 -4.13
N ALA A 199 -3.30 -3.25 -3.16
CA ALA A 199 -3.89 -1.93 -3.32
C ALA A 199 -2.80 -0.86 -3.52
N ASN A 200 -1.64 -1.03 -2.86
CA ASN A 200 -0.47 -0.19 -3.11
C ASN A 200 0.01 -0.35 -4.55
N ALA A 201 0.15 -1.57 -5.06
CA ALA A 201 0.56 -1.82 -6.44
C ALA A 201 -0.37 -1.11 -7.45
N ASP A 202 -1.69 -1.31 -7.31
CA ASP A 202 -2.71 -0.71 -8.18
C ASP A 202 -2.68 0.82 -8.15
N ILE A 203 -2.81 1.40 -6.96
CA ILE A 203 -2.96 2.85 -6.81
C ILE A 203 -1.65 3.57 -7.12
N PHE A 204 -0.50 2.97 -6.78
CA PHE A 204 0.78 3.58 -7.10
C PHE A 204 1.09 3.47 -8.59
N ALA A 205 0.68 2.39 -9.27
CA ALA A 205 0.79 2.31 -10.74
C ALA A 205 -0.01 3.43 -11.41
N LEU A 206 -1.24 3.69 -10.93
CA LEU A 206 -2.07 4.78 -11.43
C LEU A 206 -1.41 6.15 -11.20
N ILE A 207 -0.89 6.40 -9.99
CA ILE A 207 -0.15 7.63 -9.69
C ILE A 207 1.07 7.74 -10.59
N ALA A 208 1.86 6.68 -10.73
CA ALA A 208 3.07 6.66 -11.53
C ALA A 208 2.78 6.99 -13.01
N SER A 209 1.76 6.37 -13.60
CA SER A 209 1.28 6.69 -14.95
C SER A 209 0.91 8.17 -15.09
N GLN A 210 0.19 8.72 -14.12
CA GLN A 210 -0.18 10.13 -14.13
C GLN A 210 1.02 11.06 -14.02
N LEU A 211 2.04 10.72 -13.22
CA LEU A 211 3.27 11.50 -13.10
C LEU A 211 4.12 11.39 -14.37
N GLN A 212 4.20 10.22 -15.01
CA GLN A 212 4.93 10.03 -16.26
C GLN A 212 4.42 10.92 -17.40
N SER A 213 3.11 11.19 -17.44
CA SER A 213 2.51 12.10 -18.42
C SER A 213 2.92 13.57 -18.27
N ARG A 214 3.73 13.90 -17.25
CA ARG A 214 4.17 15.26 -16.91
C ARG A 214 5.70 15.30 -16.75
N PRO A 215 6.48 15.18 -17.84
CA PRO A 215 7.93 15.20 -17.78
C PRO A 215 8.49 16.59 -17.41
N GLY A 216 9.72 16.62 -16.90
CA GLY A 216 10.46 17.86 -16.67
C GLY A 216 10.21 18.52 -15.32
N LEU A 217 9.45 17.89 -14.41
CA LEU A 217 9.27 18.40 -13.06
C LEU A 217 10.50 18.10 -12.19
N THR A 218 10.71 18.93 -11.18
CA THR A 218 11.70 18.67 -10.12
C THR A 218 11.25 17.50 -9.24
N LEU A 219 12.19 16.91 -8.50
CA LEU A 219 11.88 15.85 -7.54
C LEU A 219 10.85 16.30 -6.48
N GLY A 220 10.95 17.55 -6.01
CA GLY A 220 10.03 18.12 -5.04
C GLY A 220 8.62 18.26 -5.58
N GLU A 221 8.47 18.68 -6.84
CA GLU A 221 7.17 18.80 -7.51
C GLU A 221 6.55 17.44 -7.77
N TYR A 222 7.32 16.44 -8.20
CA TYR A 222 6.82 15.07 -8.31
C TYR A 222 6.32 14.53 -6.97
N ARG A 223 7.08 14.74 -5.88
CA ARG A 223 6.65 14.34 -4.53
C ARG A 223 5.35 15.03 -4.12
N LYS A 224 5.22 16.34 -4.38
CA LYS A 224 4.01 17.11 -4.09
C LYS A 224 2.81 16.61 -4.89
N GLN A 225 2.99 16.33 -6.19
CA GLN A 225 1.92 15.80 -7.03
C GLN A 225 1.53 14.38 -6.62
N ALA A 226 2.48 13.50 -6.31
CA ALA A 226 2.20 12.17 -5.80
C ALA A 226 1.37 12.21 -4.51
N MET A 227 1.72 13.11 -3.58
CA MET A 227 0.99 13.34 -2.33
C MET A 227 -0.45 13.80 -2.60
N GLN A 228 -0.64 14.77 -3.49
CA GLN A 228 -1.96 15.29 -3.85
C GLN A 228 -2.83 14.24 -4.56
N LEU A 229 -2.24 13.46 -5.46
CA LEU A 229 -2.93 12.38 -6.15
C LEU A 229 -3.34 11.28 -5.17
N PHE A 230 -2.45 10.86 -4.27
CA PHE A 230 -2.77 9.85 -3.27
C PHE A 230 -3.88 10.34 -2.32
N ALA A 231 -3.80 11.58 -1.82
CA ALA A 231 -4.83 12.15 -0.96
C ALA A 231 -6.21 12.18 -1.65
N ARG A 232 -6.26 12.50 -2.95
CA ARG A 232 -7.49 12.46 -3.75
C ARG A 232 -8.00 11.03 -3.96
N LEU A 233 -7.10 10.08 -4.15
CA LEU A 233 -7.41 8.67 -4.37
C LEU A 233 -7.68 7.91 -3.06
N ALA A 234 -7.51 8.54 -1.89
CA ALA A 234 -7.63 7.88 -0.60
C ALA A 234 -8.96 7.12 -0.38
N PRO A 235 -10.15 7.65 -0.73
CA PRO A 235 -11.39 6.88 -0.62
C PRO A 235 -11.38 5.62 -1.50
N VAL A 236 -10.89 5.75 -2.74
CA VAL A 236 -10.77 4.63 -3.70
C VAL A 236 -9.77 3.61 -3.19
N TYR A 237 -8.64 4.05 -2.63
CA TYR A 237 -7.64 3.19 -2.01
C TYR A 237 -8.24 2.34 -0.90
N LEU A 238 -8.99 2.94 0.03
CA LEU A 238 -9.62 2.21 1.14
C LEU A 238 -10.63 1.16 0.64
N GLU A 239 -11.44 1.49 -0.36
CA GLU A 239 -12.37 0.52 -0.96
C GLU A 239 -11.62 -0.60 -1.71
N ARG A 240 -10.51 -0.28 -2.38
CA ARG A 240 -9.65 -1.29 -3.03
C ARG A 240 -9.06 -2.26 -2.02
N VAL A 241 -8.56 -1.77 -0.87
CA VAL A 241 -8.07 -2.64 0.21
C VAL A 241 -9.16 -3.63 0.64
N LYS A 242 -10.39 -3.16 0.88
CA LYS A 242 -11.51 -4.03 1.25
C LYS A 242 -11.83 -5.06 0.15
N ALA A 243 -11.89 -4.62 -1.10
CA ALA A 243 -12.21 -5.47 -2.24
C ALA A 243 -11.15 -6.54 -2.52
N GLN A 244 -9.89 -6.30 -2.13
CA GLN A 244 -8.76 -7.19 -2.38
C GLN A 244 -8.46 -8.16 -1.25
N VAL A 245 -9.22 -8.12 -0.15
CA VAL A 245 -9.11 -9.14 0.90
C VAL A 245 -9.46 -10.51 0.30
N PRO A 246 -8.50 -11.43 0.21
CA PRO A 246 -8.73 -12.71 -0.42
C PRO A 246 -9.67 -13.57 0.40
N LYS A 247 -10.56 -14.31 -0.28
CA LYS A 247 -11.49 -15.27 0.33
C LYS A 247 -11.03 -16.69 -0.01
N GLY A 248 -10.95 -17.55 1.01
CA GLY A 248 -10.59 -18.96 0.82
C GLY A 248 -9.12 -19.22 0.46
N VAL A 249 -8.24 -18.23 0.63
CA VAL A 249 -6.80 -18.40 0.43
C VAL A 249 -6.14 -18.90 1.71
N ARG A 250 -5.34 -19.96 1.58
CA ARG A 250 -4.50 -20.47 2.66
C ARG A 250 -3.15 -19.76 2.63
N PHE A 251 -2.68 -19.33 3.80
CA PHE A 251 -1.39 -18.66 3.95
C PHE A 251 -0.42 -19.55 4.71
N ASP A 252 0.80 -19.65 4.19
CA ASP A 252 1.91 -20.30 4.86
C ASP A 252 2.98 -19.26 5.20
N MET A 253 3.29 -19.13 6.50
CA MET A 253 4.38 -18.27 6.97
C MET A 253 5.72 -18.91 6.62
N VAL A 254 6.56 -18.19 5.90
CA VAL A 254 7.90 -18.64 5.47
C VAL A 254 8.96 -18.15 6.45
N ARG A 255 8.86 -16.88 6.88
CA ARG A 255 9.82 -16.26 7.79
C ARG A 255 9.16 -15.15 8.60
N LEU A 256 9.46 -15.12 9.90
CA LEU A 256 9.04 -14.06 10.82
C LEU A 256 10.11 -13.89 11.91
N ASP A 257 11.17 -13.17 11.60
CA ASP A 257 12.32 -12.91 12.46
C ASP A 257 13.06 -11.66 11.99
N GLY A 258 13.88 -11.06 12.86
CA GLY A 258 14.79 -9.97 12.47
C GLY A 258 14.12 -8.74 11.81
N GLY A 259 12.83 -8.50 12.07
CA GLY A 259 12.05 -7.44 11.40
C GLY A 259 11.59 -7.80 9.98
N ALA A 260 11.75 -9.04 9.55
CA ALA A 260 11.22 -9.57 8.30
C ALA A 260 9.87 -10.26 8.51
N MET A 261 9.02 -10.25 7.48
CA MET A 261 7.82 -11.07 7.39
C MET A 261 7.64 -11.52 5.95
N VAL A 262 7.66 -12.84 5.77
CA VAL A 262 7.57 -13.49 4.48
C VAL A 262 6.51 -14.57 4.54
N PHE A 263 5.53 -14.51 3.65
CA PHE A 263 4.48 -15.51 3.57
C PHE A 263 4.04 -15.73 2.11
N ARG A 264 3.48 -16.90 1.86
CA ARG A 264 2.92 -17.29 0.56
C ARG A 264 1.44 -17.60 0.69
N GLY A 265 0.65 -17.23 -0.32
CA GLY A 265 -0.74 -17.60 -0.44
C GLY A 265 -0.93 -18.75 -1.45
N SER A 266 -1.94 -19.59 -1.23
CA SER A 266 -2.33 -20.65 -2.16
C SER A 266 -2.85 -20.14 -3.52
N ASP A 267 -3.07 -18.84 -3.65
CA ASP A 267 -3.46 -18.13 -4.88
C ASP A 267 -2.25 -17.65 -5.71
N GLY A 268 -1.04 -18.11 -5.38
CA GLY A 268 0.18 -17.73 -6.08
C GLY A 268 0.75 -16.37 -5.66
N SER A 269 0.24 -15.79 -4.56
CA SER A 269 0.82 -14.59 -3.96
C SER A 269 2.07 -14.94 -3.13
N PHE A 270 3.08 -14.09 -3.22
CA PHE A 270 4.28 -14.15 -2.38
C PHE A 270 4.57 -12.74 -1.85
N PHE A 271 4.43 -12.58 -0.54
CA PHE A 271 4.69 -11.34 0.17
C PHE A 271 6.01 -11.46 0.91
N GLU A 272 6.88 -10.48 0.73
CA GLU A 272 8.14 -10.39 1.43
C GLU A 272 8.40 -8.96 1.90
N PHE A 273 8.52 -8.80 3.21
CA PHE A 273 9.19 -7.66 3.81
C PHE A 273 10.51 -8.14 4.42
N ASP A 274 11.65 -7.60 3.96
CA ASP A 274 12.98 -8.07 4.35
C ASP A 274 13.67 -7.21 5.42
N GLY A 275 12.91 -6.34 6.10
CA GLY A 275 13.42 -5.35 7.05
C GLY A 275 13.45 -3.94 6.46
N ASN A 276 13.68 -3.82 5.15
CA ASN A 276 13.80 -2.53 4.47
C ASN A 276 12.84 -2.40 3.27
N ASN A 277 12.67 -3.48 2.51
CA ASN A 277 11.96 -3.47 1.24
C ASN A 277 10.74 -4.39 1.31
N LEU A 278 9.67 -3.92 0.69
CA LEU A 278 8.49 -4.74 0.41
C LEU A 278 8.59 -5.22 -1.03
N ARG A 279 8.50 -6.53 -1.21
CA ARG A 279 8.27 -7.23 -2.48
C ARG A 279 6.93 -7.94 -2.43
N LEU A 280 6.13 -7.75 -3.47
CA LEU A 280 4.93 -8.53 -3.73
C LEU A 280 5.06 -9.14 -5.12
N THR A 281 5.03 -10.46 -5.17
CA THR A 281 4.97 -11.22 -6.41
C THR A 281 3.62 -11.91 -6.50
N GLN A 282 3.02 -11.90 -7.69
CA GLN A 282 1.77 -12.60 -7.98
C GLN A 282 2.00 -13.46 -9.22
N SER A 283 1.92 -14.78 -9.06
CA SER A 283 2.16 -15.74 -10.15
C SER A 283 3.48 -15.47 -10.87
N ASP A 284 4.56 -15.32 -10.09
CA ASP A 284 5.93 -15.01 -10.53
C ASP A 284 6.15 -13.63 -11.20
N VAL A 285 5.14 -12.76 -11.20
CA VAL A 285 5.27 -11.37 -11.67
C VAL A 285 5.46 -10.43 -10.48
N MET A 286 6.50 -9.60 -10.50
CA MET A 286 6.74 -8.55 -9.49
C MET A 286 5.69 -7.45 -9.59
N TRP A 287 4.72 -7.44 -8.67
CA TRP A 287 3.65 -6.46 -8.62
C TRP A 287 4.02 -5.22 -7.81
N PHE A 288 4.89 -5.34 -6.82
CA PHE A 288 5.34 -4.21 -6.03
C PHE A 288 6.76 -4.45 -5.54
N GLY A 289 7.65 -3.50 -5.71
CA GLY A 289 9.03 -3.59 -5.25
C GLY A 289 10.03 -3.47 -6.40
N GLU A 290 11.30 -3.25 -6.08
CA GLU A 290 12.39 -3.19 -7.09
C GLU A 290 12.14 -2.18 -8.23
N GLY A 291 11.46 -1.07 -7.92
CA GLY A 291 11.07 -0.05 -8.91
C GLY A 291 9.83 -0.39 -9.73
N LYS A 292 9.29 -1.61 -9.61
CA LYS A 292 8.14 -2.11 -10.35
C LYS A 292 6.82 -1.89 -9.62
N LEU A 293 5.79 -1.66 -10.43
CA LEU A 293 4.40 -1.54 -10.04
C LEU A 293 3.56 -2.33 -11.06
N MET A 294 2.78 -3.30 -10.60
CA MET A 294 1.94 -4.16 -11.45
C MET A 294 2.70 -4.82 -12.61
N GLY A 295 3.96 -5.24 -12.37
CA GLY A 295 4.81 -5.86 -13.38
C GLY A 295 5.54 -4.89 -14.31
N GLN A 296 5.36 -3.58 -14.16
CA GLN A 296 5.90 -2.57 -15.09
C GLN A 296 6.85 -1.59 -14.40
N ASP A 297 7.81 -1.08 -15.17
CA ASP A 297 8.70 0.00 -14.77
C ASP A 297 8.10 1.36 -15.14
N TYR A 298 8.08 2.28 -14.18
CA TYR A 298 7.60 3.64 -14.39
C TYR A 298 8.76 4.62 -14.17
N ALA A 299 9.41 5.05 -15.25
CA ALA A 299 10.45 6.07 -15.22
C ALA A 299 9.85 7.48 -15.33
N LEU A 300 10.18 8.36 -14.38
CA LEU A 300 9.86 9.80 -14.41
C LEU A 300 11.04 10.57 -14.98
N ASN A 301 10.78 11.48 -15.91
CA ASN A 301 11.80 12.35 -16.46
C ASN A 301 11.94 13.60 -15.58
N VAL A 302 12.95 13.60 -14.71
CA VAL A 302 13.12 14.57 -13.64
C VAL A 302 14.12 15.65 -14.03
N ALA A 303 13.76 16.92 -13.88
CA ALA A 303 14.71 18.03 -13.84
C ALA A 303 15.49 17.94 -12.53
N TYR A 304 16.57 17.17 -12.54
CA TYR A 304 17.30 16.78 -11.33
C TYR A 304 18.35 17.80 -10.93
N PHE A 305 19.02 18.39 -11.92
CA PHE A 305 20.05 19.39 -11.69
C PHE A 305 19.51 20.79 -11.96
N ASP A 306 20.10 21.76 -11.27
CA ASP A 306 19.92 23.16 -11.56
C ASP A 306 20.38 23.48 -13.01
N PRO A 307 19.68 24.37 -13.74
CA PRO A 307 20.09 24.79 -15.09
C PRO A 307 21.57 25.22 -15.20
N GLU A 308 22.16 25.78 -14.14
CA GLU A 308 23.58 26.18 -14.13
C GLU A 308 24.54 24.99 -14.34
N VAL A 309 24.15 23.76 -13.95
CA VAL A 309 24.95 22.55 -14.21
C VAL A 309 25.00 22.25 -15.70
N GLY A 310 23.93 22.54 -16.45
CA GLY A 310 23.91 22.36 -17.90
C GLY A 310 25.00 23.19 -18.61
N LYS A 311 25.32 24.38 -18.07
CA LYS A 311 26.37 25.26 -18.61
C LYS A 311 27.78 24.69 -18.41
N LEU A 312 28.00 23.90 -17.36
CA LEU A 312 29.29 23.23 -17.11
C LEU A 312 29.52 22.03 -18.03
N LEU A 313 28.47 21.54 -18.69
CA LEU A 313 28.52 20.42 -19.64
C LEU A 313 28.49 20.89 -21.10
N ALA A 314 28.36 22.19 -21.34
CA ALA A 314 28.44 22.76 -22.68
C ALA A 314 29.91 22.71 -23.16
N PRO A 315 30.16 22.25 -24.40
CA PRO A 315 31.51 22.09 -24.95
C PRO A 315 32.23 23.42 -25.21
#